data_AF-A0A3M0H437-F1
#
_entry.id   AF-A0A3M0H437-F1
#
_cell.length_a   1.000
_cell.length_b   1.000
_cell.length_c   1.000
_cell.angle_alpha   90.00
_cell.angle_beta   90.00
_cell.angle_gamma   90.00
#
_symmetry.space_group_name_H-M   'P 1'
#
loop_
_entity.id
_entity.type
_entity.pdbx_description
1 polymer ?
#
loop_
_entity_poly.entity_id
_entity_poly.type
_entity_poly.pdbx_seq_one_letter_code
_entity_poly.pdbx_strand_id
1 'polypeptide(L)'
;MSRLDEGFPPPTACVQWCQHRSYDLHVLDDGVEVDLDWWNGHLDRAGHDLRLRGRNLDGEIVEYGGATVQRNDLRIGTDLADGKHDSLGLLFLCAAWQGSHKHRRSKRRFPDVMNPHLSRPDENPVAKTLAVLDSCVRNRAVPDHPNSTWSGWPDAPGVGTSLMATFLWAVKASVYGGPAQLIDQYGVSTLIHEGWLEDPSVTGFTRRRYDRYVELITAWATDIGTSPELVEMWLVQRWSARLNEAGHGRYTAPTLF
;
A
#
# COMPACT_ATOMS: atom_id res chain seq x y z
N MET A 1 -16.87 2.74 -15.49
CA MET A 1 -17.43 2.68 -14.13
C MET A 1 -18.38 1.51 -14.05
N SER A 2 -18.23 0.64 -13.06
CA SER A 2 -19.19 -0.45 -12.79
C SER A 2 -20.60 0.11 -12.55
N ARG A 3 -21.65 -0.56 -13.06
CA ARG A 3 -23.06 -0.21 -12.79
C ARG A 3 -23.41 -0.17 -11.29
N LEU A 4 -22.61 -0.84 -10.45
CA LEU A 4 -22.79 -0.86 -9.00
C LEU A 4 -22.25 0.40 -8.30
N ASP A 5 -21.42 1.19 -8.97
CA ASP A 5 -20.88 2.46 -8.46
C ASP A 5 -21.52 3.68 -9.15
N GLU A 6 -22.45 3.43 -10.09
CA GLU A 6 -23.19 4.46 -10.79
C GLU A 6 -24.07 5.23 -9.79
N GLY A 7 -23.77 6.52 -9.59
CA GLY A 7 -24.45 7.34 -8.59
C GLY A 7 -23.82 7.31 -7.19
N PHE A 8 -22.56 6.88 -7.05
CA PHE A 8 -21.79 6.99 -5.81
C PHE A 8 -20.78 8.17 -5.89
N PRO A 9 -21.22 9.44 -5.74
CA PRO A 9 -20.35 10.61 -5.85
C PRO A 9 -19.45 10.78 -4.61
N PRO A 10 -18.35 11.54 -4.72
CA PRO A 10 -17.50 11.83 -3.57
C PRO A 10 -18.29 12.58 -2.47
N PRO A 11 -18.19 12.18 -1.19
CA PRO A 11 -18.82 12.90 -0.09
C PRO A 11 -18.32 14.35 0.00
N THR A 12 -19.19 15.29 0.37
CA THR A 12 -18.82 16.72 0.52
C THR A 12 -17.60 16.93 1.43
N ALA A 13 -17.48 16.14 2.50
CA ALA A 13 -16.34 16.18 3.40
C ALA A 13 -15.02 15.75 2.72
N CYS A 14 -15.06 14.80 1.79
CA CYS A 14 -13.93 14.41 0.96
C CYS A 14 -13.52 15.54 0.02
N VAL A 15 -14.50 16.14 -0.67
CA VAL A 15 -14.29 17.27 -1.59
C VAL A 15 -13.57 18.42 -0.87
N GLN A 16 -14.13 18.87 0.27
CA GLN A 16 -13.55 19.97 1.06
C GLN A 16 -12.16 19.63 1.60
N TRP A 17 -11.95 18.41 2.08
CA TRP A 17 -10.66 17.98 2.60
C TRP A 17 -9.56 17.98 1.54
N CYS A 18 -9.89 17.52 0.32
CA CYS A 18 -8.95 17.45 -0.81
C CYS A 18 -8.63 18.84 -1.37
N GLN A 19 -9.61 19.75 -1.45
CA GLN A 19 -9.43 21.11 -1.99
C GLN A 19 -8.48 21.97 -1.14
N HIS A 20 -8.29 21.64 0.14
CA HIS A 20 -7.39 22.34 1.05
C HIS A 20 -6.02 21.68 1.21
N ARG A 21 -5.68 20.70 0.36
CA ARG A 21 -4.44 19.93 0.46
C ARG A 21 -3.72 19.82 -0.87
N SER A 22 -2.40 19.75 -0.79
CA SER A 22 -1.52 19.56 -1.93
C SER A 22 -0.91 18.17 -1.92
N TYR A 23 -0.72 17.62 -3.11
CA TYR A 23 -0.08 16.32 -3.32
C TYR A 23 1.30 16.23 -2.65
N ASP A 24 2.18 17.20 -2.88
CA ASP A 24 3.56 17.13 -2.36
C ASP A 24 3.59 17.06 -0.82
N LEU A 25 2.97 18.04 -0.15
CA LEU A 25 3.00 18.13 1.32
C LEU A 25 2.22 17.04 2.04
N HIS A 26 1.16 16.49 1.45
CA HIS A 26 0.30 15.54 2.15
C HIS A 26 0.57 14.11 1.72
N VAL A 27 0.79 13.87 0.42
CA VAL A 27 1.01 12.52 -0.11
C VAL A 27 2.49 12.18 -0.08
N LEU A 28 3.35 12.99 -0.70
CA LEU A 28 4.77 12.65 -0.83
C LEU A 28 5.51 12.72 0.49
N ASP A 29 5.23 13.76 1.29
CA ASP A 29 5.85 13.96 2.60
C ASP A 29 5.24 13.09 3.72
N ASP A 30 4.31 12.18 3.39
CA ASP A 30 3.71 11.21 4.33
C ASP A 30 4.78 10.25 4.87
N GLY A 31 5.35 10.65 6.00
CA GLY A 31 6.52 10.03 6.62
C GLY A 31 6.18 9.16 7.83
N VAL A 32 6.92 8.06 7.96
CA VAL A 32 6.85 7.18 9.13
C VAL A 32 8.24 6.94 9.70
N GLU A 33 8.28 6.68 11.00
CA GLU A 33 9.50 6.26 11.69
C GLU A 33 9.65 4.74 11.60
N VAL A 34 10.68 4.29 10.91
CA VAL A 34 11.02 2.89 10.70
C VAL A 34 12.14 2.48 11.65
N ASP A 35 11.93 1.37 12.34
CA ASP A 35 12.93 0.67 13.16
C ASP A 35 13.86 -0.15 12.23
N LEU A 36 14.97 0.45 11.81
CA LEU A 36 15.92 -0.15 10.87
C LEU A 36 16.64 -1.36 11.46
N ASP A 37 16.90 -1.37 12.77
CA ASP A 37 17.53 -2.50 13.45
C ASP A 37 16.64 -3.73 13.40
N TRP A 38 15.32 -3.56 13.61
CA TRP A 38 14.36 -4.65 13.47
C TRP A 38 14.29 -5.16 12.04
N TRP A 39 14.19 -4.28 11.04
CA TRP A 39 14.07 -4.69 9.63
C TRP A 39 15.34 -5.34 9.10
N ASN A 40 16.50 -4.69 9.27
CA ASN A 40 17.78 -5.21 8.80
C ASN A 40 18.15 -6.52 9.52
N GLY A 41 17.90 -6.61 10.83
CA GLY A 41 18.09 -7.87 11.55
C GLY A 41 17.19 -9.02 11.07
N HIS A 42 16.00 -8.74 10.50
CA HIS A 42 15.17 -9.78 9.87
C HIS A 42 15.64 -10.11 8.46
N LEU A 43 16.10 -9.13 7.67
CA LEU A 43 16.70 -9.37 6.36
C LEU A 43 17.92 -10.27 6.47
N ASP A 44 18.81 -9.99 7.42
CA ASP A 44 19.99 -10.80 7.72
C ASP A 44 19.60 -12.24 8.11
N ARG A 45 18.64 -12.39 9.02
CA ARG A 45 18.16 -13.71 9.47
C ARG A 45 17.48 -14.51 8.36
N ALA A 46 16.84 -13.83 7.41
CA ALA A 46 16.23 -14.44 6.23
C ALA A 46 17.23 -14.69 5.09
N GLY A 47 18.50 -14.26 5.24
CA GLY A 47 19.56 -14.45 4.24
C GLY A 47 19.41 -13.55 3.00
N HIS A 48 18.75 -12.41 3.13
CA HIS A 48 18.66 -11.43 2.05
C HIS A 48 19.90 -10.53 2.04
N ASP A 49 20.59 -10.47 0.89
CA ASP A 49 21.66 -9.50 0.62
C ASP A 49 21.05 -8.14 0.26
N LEU A 50 20.47 -7.52 1.29
CA LEU A 50 19.71 -6.28 1.22
C LEU A 50 19.76 -5.57 2.58
N ARG A 51 19.91 -4.24 2.55
CA ARG A 51 19.81 -3.38 3.72
C ARG A 51 18.86 -2.22 3.47
N LEU A 52 17.91 -2.01 4.38
CA LEU A 52 17.08 -0.81 4.39
C LEU A 52 17.80 0.33 5.10
N ARG A 53 17.54 1.54 4.61
CA ARG A 53 18.00 2.80 5.18
C ARG A 53 16.82 3.74 5.38
N GLY A 54 17.05 4.82 6.10
CA GLY A 54 16.10 5.92 6.25
C GLY A 54 16.84 7.22 6.47
N ARG A 55 16.12 8.32 6.67
CA ARG A 55 16.72 9.62 7.01
C ARG A 55 16.60 9.90 8.50
N ASN A 56 17.67 10.37 9.12
CA ASN A 56 17.61 10.90 10.48
C ASN A 56 16.99 12.32 10.49
N LEU A 57 16.94 12.96 11.66
CA LEU A 57 16.38 14.31 11.81
C LEU A 57 17.17 15.39 11.05
N ASP A 58 18.45 15.13 10.78
CA ASP A 58 19.32 16.02 10.00
C ASP A 58 19.19 15.77 8.48
N GLY A 59 18.37 14.79 8.07
CA GLY A 59 18.16 14.41 6.67
C GLY A 59 19.23 13.47 6.11
N GLU A 60 20.18 13.03 6.94
CA GLU A 60 21.25 12.12 6.52
C GLU A 60 20.73 10.68 6.43
N ILE A 61 21.23 9.94 5.44
CA ILE A 61 20.88 8.53 5.26
C ILE A 61 21.61 7.70 6.33
N VAL A 62 20.84 6.93 7.11
CA VAL A 62 21.32 6.05 8.17
C VAL A 62 20.82 4.62 7.97
N GLU A 63 21.57 3.63 8.48
CA GLU A 63 21.29 2.20 8.29
C GLU A 63 20.89 1.46 9.59
N TYR A 64 20.79 2.19 10.70
CA TYR A 64 20.56 1.66 12.05
C TYR A 64 19.70 2.62 12.88
N GLY A 65 19.06 2.08 13.92
CA GLY A 65 18.15 2.81 14.80
C GLY A 65 16.81 3.19 14.14
N GLY A 66 16.17 4.22 14.68
CA GLY A 66 14.94 4.79 14.12
C GLY A 66 15.25 5.81 13.01
N ALA A 67 14.59 5.69 11.86
CA ALA A 67 14.78 6.60 10.74
C ALA A 67 13.46 6.89 10.00
N THR A 68 13.34 8.09 9.45
CA THR A 68 12.18 8.50 8.66
C THR A 68 12.26 7.95 7.24
N VAL A 69 11.17 7.33 6.79
CA VAL A 69 10.92 6.98 5.38
C VAL A 69 9.65 7.70 4.97
N GLN A 70 9.71 8.49 3.90
CA GLN A 70 8.56 9.16 3.32
C GLN A 70 7.95 8.32 2.20
N ARG A 71 6.68 8.56 1.89
CA ARG A 71 6.03 7.93 0.74
C ARG A 71 6.73 8.28 -0.58
N ASN A 72 7.35 9.47 -0.68
CA ASN A 72 8.21 9.87 -1.81
C ASN A 72 9.44 8.98 -2.02
N ASP A 73 9.91 8.31 -0.97
CA ASP A 73 11.06 7.41 -1.04
C ASP A 73 10.71 6.04 -1.61
N LEU A 74 9.41 5.72 -1.69
CA LEU A 74 8.91 4.48 -2.27
C LEU A 74 8.96 4.56 -3.79
N ARG A 75 10.16 4.37 -4.33
CA ARG A 75 10.42 4.37 -5.77
C ARG A 75 11.59 3.45 -6.10
N ILE A 76 11.58 2.92 -7.32
CA ILE A 76 12.70 2.12 -7.82
C ILE A 76 13.97 2.98 -7.90
N GLY A 77 15.13 2.42 -7.55
CA GLY A 77 16.41 3.16 -7.50
C GLY A 77 16.50 4.17 -6.36
N THR A 78 15.74 3.95 -5.27
CA THR A 78 15.87 4.75 -4.05
C THR A 78 17.16 4.41 -3.30
N ASP A 79 17.81 5.42 -2.73
CA ASP A 79 19.02 5.22 -1.90
C ASP A 79 18.69 4.57 -0.54
N LEU A 80 17.40 4.41 -0.22
CA LEU A 80 16.90 3.85 1.04
C LEU A 80 16.79 2.32 1.05
N ALA A 81 17.17 1.66 -0.03
CA ALA A 81 17.28 0.20 -0.10
C ALA A 81 18.53 -0.16 -0.89
N ASP A 82 19.52 -0.73 -0.22
CA ASP A 82 20.80 -1.12 -0.81
C ASP A 82 20.90 -2.64 -0.87
N GLY A 83 20.96 -3.20 -2.07
CA GLY A 83 21.08 -4.63 -2.26
C GLY A 83 21.12 -4.99 -3.73
N LYS A 84 21.32 -6.28 -4.02
CA LYS A 84 21.49 -6.76 -5.40
C LYS A 84 20.25 -6.57 -6.28
N HIS A 85 19.07 -6.51 -5.68
CA HIS A 85 17.79 -6.50 -6.38
C HIS A 85 16.92 -5.31 -5.95
N ASP A 86 16.94 -4.23 -6.73
CA ASP A 86 16.19 -2.99 -6.46
C ASP A 86 14.69 -3.23 -6.22
N SER A 87 14.09 -4.14 -7.00
CA SER A 87 12.65 -4.47 -6.90
C SER A 87 12.31 -5.13 -5.56
N LEU A 88 13.18 -6.00 -5.07
CA LEU A 88 13.03 -6.63 -3.76
C LEU A 88 13.31 -5.62 -2.63
N GLY A 89 14.33 -4.79 -2.79
CA GLY A 89 14.63 -3.68 -1.89
C GLY A 89 13.44 -2.74 -1.71
N LEU A 90 12.83 -2.33 -2.82
CA LEU A 90 11.63 -1.50 -2.82
C LEU A 90 10.44 -2.20 -2.15
N LEU A 91 10.23 -3.50 -2.38
CA LEU A 91 9.16 -4.25 -1.72
C LEU A 91 9.30 -4.22 -0.19
N PHE A 92 10.51 -4.47 0.33
CA PHE A 92 10.76 -4.43 1.76
C PHE A 92 10.66 -3.01 2.32
N LEU A 93 11.09 -1.99 1.57
CA LEU A 93 10.91 -0.59 1.95
C LEU A 93 9.41 -0.22 2.02
N CYS A 94 8.59 -0.68 1.07
CA CYS A 94 7.13 -0.53 1.12
C CYS A 94 6.55 -1.22 2.36
N ALA A 95 7.01 -2.43 2.70
CA ALA A 95 6.56 -3.16 3.88
C ALA A 95 6.95 -2.44 5.19
N ALA A 96 8.15 -1.86 5.22
CA ALA A 96 8.65 -1.09 6.35
C ALA A 96 7.86 0.20 6.56
N TRP A 97 7.63 0.95 5.49
CA TRP A 97 6.80 2.15 5.52
C TRP A 97 5.36 1.81 5.96
N GLN A 98 4.74 0.82 5.32
CA GLN A 98 3.37 0.45 5.62
C GLN A 98 3.22 -0.08 7.06
N GLY A 99 4.15 -0.92 7.51
CA GLY A 99 4.14 -1.54 8.84
C GLY A 99 4.36 -0.57 10.00
N SER A 100 4.88 0.62 9.72
CA SER A 100 5.19 1.65 10.73
C SER A 100 4.17 2.79 10.76
N HIS A 101 3.16 2.74 9.89
CA HIS A 101 2.22 3.84 9.68
C HIS A 101 1.11 3.89 10.74
N LYS A 102 1.09 4.96 11.54
CA LYS A 102 0.17 5.12 12.70
C LYS A 102 -1.31 5.21 12.32
N HIS A 103 -1.60 5.83 11.18
CA HIS A 103 -2.98 6.05 10.71
C HIS A 103 -3.51 4.96 9.79
N ARG A 104 -2.74 3.91 9.50
CA ARG A 104 -3.16 2.82 8.62
C ARG A 104 -3.29 1.55 9.44
N ARG A 105 -4.28 0.74 9.11
CA ARG A 105 -4.38 -0.60 9.68
C ARG A 105 -3.39 -1.53 8.99
N SER A 106 -2.12 -1.41 9.37
CA SER A 106 -1.07 -2.34 9.03
C SER A 106 -0.48 -2.93 10.29
N LYS A 107 -0.22 -4.23 10.28
CA LYS A 107 0.58 -4.85 11.34
C LYS A 107 2.01 -4.92 10.83
N ARG A 108 2.97 -4.41 11.60
CA ARG A 108 4.40 -4.65 11.36
C ARG A 108 4.64 -6.16 11.26
N ARG A 109 4.87 -6.65 10.05
CA ARG A 109 5.11 -8.05 9.73
C ARG A 109 6.18 -8.12 8.64
N PHE A 110 7.16 -8.97 8.85
CA PHE A 110 8.17 -9.26 7.85
C PHE A 110 7.56 -10.17 6.76
N PRO A 111 7.54 -9.75 5.48
CA PRO A 111 7.04 -10.59 4.39
C PRO A 111 7.99 -11.77 4.13
N ASP A 112 7.46 -13.00 4.13
CA ASP A 112 8.22 -14.19 3.76
C ASP A 112 8.14 -14.44 2.25
N VAL A 113 9.09 -13.85 1.52
CA VAL A 113 9.13 -13.84 0.05
C VAL A 113 9.71 -15.12 -0.57
N MET A 114 10.11 -16.08 0.27
CA MET A 114 10.67 -17.34 -0.16
C MET A 114 9.57 -18.24 -0.71
N ASN A 115 9.81 -18.87 -1.86
CA ASN A 115 8.90 -19.87 -2.40
C ASN A 115 9.00 -21.17 -1.57
N PRO A 116 7.94 -21.59 -0.87
CA PRO A 116 7.96 -22.82 -0.06
C PRO A 116 7.94 -24.09 -0.92
N HIS A 117 7.63 -23.97 -2.22
CA HIS A 117 7.49 -25.07 -3.15
C HIS A 117 8.54 -24.96 -4.25
N LEU A 118 9.80 -25.24 -3.91
CA LEU A 118 10.90 -25.31 -4.87
C LEU A 118 10.76 -26.56 -5.73
N SER A 119 10.94 -26.38 -7.04
CA SER A 119 10.91 -27.52 -7.96
C SER A 119 12.24 -28.27 -7.97
N ARG A 120 13.33 -27.60 -7.58
CA ARG A 120 14.67 -28.17 -7.46
C ARG A 120 15.39 -27.65 -6.19
N PRO A 121 16.24 -28.46 -5.53
CA PRO A 121 16.93 -28.06 -4.30
C PRO A 121 17.90 -26.88 -4.44
N ASP A 122 18.41 -26.62 -5.64
CA ASP A 122 19.36 -25.56 -5.98
C ASP A 122 18.70 -24.28 -6.52
N GLU A 123 17.38 -24.27 -6.62
CA GLU A 123 16.63 -23.12 -7.11
C GLU A 123 16.71 -21.95 -6.12
N ASN A 124 16.96 -20.74 -6.60
CA ASN A 124 16.91 -19.55 -5.76
C ASN A 124 15.47 -19.38 -5.21
N PRO A 125 15.27 -19.44 -3.89
CA PRO A 125 13.94 -19.45 -3.31
C PRO A 125 13.16 -18.14 -3.54
N VAL A 126 13.85 -17.04 -3.85
CA VAL A 126 13.20 -15.74 -4.11
C VAL A 126 12.94 -15.51 -5.61
N ALA A 127 13.39 -16.42 -6.50
CA ALA A 127 13.33 -16.21 -7.95
C ALA A 127 11.91 -15.95 -8.48
N LYS A 128 10.91 -16.66 -7.96
CA LYS A 128 9.50 -16.46 -8.35
C LYS A 128 9.03 -15.05 -8.00
N THR A 129 9.29 -14.61 -6.76
CA THR A 129 8.94 -13.27 -6.29
C THR A 129 9.65 -12.20 -7.13
N LEU A 130 10.96 -12.34 -7.36
CA LEU A 130 11.72 -11.42 -8.20
C LEU A 130 11.16 -11.32 -9.62
N ALA A 131 10.84 -12.45 -10.26
CA ALA A 131 10.27 -12.46 -11.60
C ALA A 131 8.97 -11.67 -11.69
N VAL A 132 8.11 -11.77 -10.66
CA VAL A 132 6.87 -11.00 -10.56
C VAL A 132 7.16 -9.51 -10.35
N LEU A 133 7.99 -9.15 -9.37
CA LEU A 133 8.30 -7.75 -9.06
C LEU A 133 8.98 -7.05 -10.24
N ASP A 134 9.96 -7.70 -10.86
CA ASP A 134 10.68 -7.17 -12.02
C ASP A 134 9.75 -7.00 -13.22
N SER A 135 8.78 -7.91 -13.41
CA SER A 135 7.75 -7.76 -14.46
C SER A 135 6.90 -6.52 -14.22
N CYS A 136 6.44 -6.29 -12.99
CA CYS A 136 5.69 -5.09 -12.62
C CYS A 136 6.52 -3.80 -12.83
N VAL A 137 7.80 -3.80 -12.46
CA VAL A 137 8.72 -2.68 -12.68
C VAL A 137 8.90 -2.38 -14.16
N ARG A 138 9.18 -3.41 -14.99
CA ARG A 138 9.42 -3.26 -16.43
C ARG A 138 8.20 -2.76 -17.17
N ASN A 139 7.06 -3.38 -16.91
CA ASN A 139 5.85 -3.19 -17.70
C ASN A 139 4.98 -2.04 -17.17
N ARG A 140 5.21 -1.61 -15.92
CA ARG A 140 4.36 -0.64 -15.20
C ARG A 140 2.88 -1.01 -15.31
N ALA A 141 2.61 -2.30 -15.22
CA ALA A 141 1.30 -2.89 -15.29
C ALA A 141 1.32 -4.16 -14.47
N VAL A 142 0.15 -4.56 -13.99
CA VAL A 142 0.02 -5.85 -13.33
C VAL A 142 -0.09 -6.94 -14.37
N PRO A 143 0.71 -8.02 -14.29
CA PRO A 143 0.65 -9.11 -15.24
C PRO A 143 -0.75 -9.71 -15.32
N ASP A 144 -1.26 -9.87 -16.54
CA ASP A 144 -2.43 -10.69 -16.80
C ASP A 144 -2.05 -12.16 -16.63
N HIS A 145 -2.75 -12.87 -15.75
CA HIS A 145 -2.59 -14.31 -15.62
C HIS A 145 -3.65 -15.02 -16.46
N PRO A 146 -3.26 -15.73 -17.55
CA PRO A 146 -4.21 -16.45 -18.41
C PRO A 146 -4.89 -17.62 -17.69
N ASN A 147 -4.31 -18.10 -16.58
CA ASN A 147 -4.89 -19.12 -15.73
C ASN A 147 -5.31 -18.52 -14.39
N SER A 148 -6.54 -18.84 -13.99
CA SER A 148 -7.26 -18.39 -12.80
C SER A 148 -6.50 -18.66 -11.50
N THR A 149 -5.64 -17.73 -11.07
CA THR A 149 -5.42 -17.58 -9.63
C THR A 149 -6.75 -17.14 -9.03
N TRP A 150 -7.19 -17.77 -7.93
CA TRP A 150 -8.48 -17.48 -7.30
C TRP A 150 -8.67 -15.98 -6.99
N SER A 151 -7.57 -15.29 -6.68
CA SER A 151 -7.57 -13.87 -6.35
C SER A 151 -7.30 -12.97 -7.56
N GLY A 152 -6.68 -13.45 -8.64
CA GLY A 152 -6.23 -12.63 -9.79
C GLY A 152 -5.02 -11.72 -9.50
N TRP A 153 -4.47 -11.72 -8.28
CA TRP A 153 -3.26 -10.97 -7.95
C TRP A 153 -2.01 -11.68 -8.46
N PRO A 154 -0.90 -10.94 -8.69
CA PRO A 154 0.39 -11.55 -8.98
C PRO A 154 0.80 -12.52 -7.87
N ASP A 155 1.26 -13.69 -8.29
CA ASP A 155 1.64 -14.77 -7.38
C ASP A 155 3.05 -14.56 -6.82
N ALA A 156 3.13 -13.75 -5.76
CA ALA A 156 4.34 -13.47 -4.98
C ALA A 156 4.19 -14.01 -3.55
N PRO A 157 4.90 -15.09 -3.17
CA PRO A 157 4.90 -15.66 -1.83
C PRO A 157 5.07 -14.61 -0.72
N GLY A 158 4.26 -14.73 0.35
CA GLY A 158 4.30 -13.82 1.50
C GLY A 158 3.90 -12.37 1.25
N VAL A 159 3.63 -11.98 0.01
CA VAL A 159 3.22 -10.61 -0.35
C VAL A 159 1.69 -10.54 -0.39
N GLY A 160 1.11 -9.94 0.63
CA GLY A 160 -0.34 -9.70 0.68
C GLY A 160 -0.79 -8.58 -0.26
N THR A 161 -2.10 -8.55 -0.55
CA THR A 161 -2.76 -7.57 -1.43
C THR A 161 -2.37 -6.12 -1.15
N SER A 162 -2.41 -5.70 0.11
CA SER A 162 -2.11 -4.31 0.50
C SER A 162 -0.65 -3.92 0.24
N LEU A 163 0.29 -4.83 0.51
CA LEU A 163 1.71 -4.63 0.22
C LEU A 163 1.96 -4.63 -1.29
N MET A 164 1.35 -5.55 -2.03
CA MET A 164 1.44 -5.58 -3.50
C MET A 164 0.89 -4.29 -4.11
N ALA A 165 -0.25 -3.79 -3.65
CA ALA A 165 -0.81 -2.52 -4.11
C ALA A 165 0.12 -1.32 -3.84
N THR A 166 0.74 -1.29 -2.65
CA THR A 166 1.74 -0.27 -2.29
C THR A 166 2.96 -0.34 -3.23
N PHE A 167 3.48 -1.54 -3.48
CA PHE A 167 4.56 -1.76 -4.43
C PHE A 167 4.18 -1.31 -5.85
N LEU A 168 2.97 -1.63 -6.31
CA LEU A 168 2.47 -1.22 -7.62
C LEU A 168 2.35 0.29 -7.77
N TRP A 169 1.87 0.99 -6.74
CA TRP A 169 1.87 2.45 -6.69
C TRP A 169 3.31 3.00 -6.78
N ALA A 170 4.24 2.44 -5.99
CA ALA A 170 5.64 2.86 -5.94
C ALA A 170 6.38 2.71 -7.29
N VAL A 171 6.07 1.66 -8.06
CA VAL A 171 6.63 1.47 -9.41
C VAL A 171 5.83 2.20 -10.51
N LYS A 172 4.83 3.01 -10.11
CA LYS A 172 3.93 3.75 -11.02
C LYS A 172 3.22 2.84 -12.01
N ALA A 173 2.79 1.67 -11.54
CA ALA A 173 2.03 0.75 -12.36
C ALA A 173 0.59 1.23 -12.57
N SER A 174 -0.01 0.81 -13.68
CA SER A 174 -1.43 1.00 -13.94
C SER A 174 -2.19 -0.32 -13.86
N VAL A 175 -3.47 -0.21 -13.55
CA VAL A 175 -4.46 -1.28 -13.51
C VAL A 175 -5.68 -0.88 -14.33
N TYR A 176 -6.68 -1.76 -14.44
CA TYR A 176 -7.82 -1.46 -15.32
C TYR A 176 -8.56 -0.19 -14.90
N GLY A 177 -8.66 0.08 -13.59
CA GLY A 177 -9.31 1.27 -13.04
C GLY A 177 -8.51 2.56 -13.12
N GLY A 178 -7.24 2.55 -13.54
CA GLY A 178 -6.36 3.73 -13.55
C GLY A 178 -4.98 3.47 -12.95
N PRO A 179 -4.24 4.51 -12.54
CA PRO A 179 -2.98 4.36 -11.81
C PRO A 179 -3.20 3.53 -10.54
N ALA A 180 -2.32 2.56 -10.25
CA ALA A 180 -2.41 1.76 -9.03
C ALA A 180 -2.43 2.67 -7.79
N GLN A 181 -3.22 2.31 -6.77
CA GLN A 181 -3.37 3.09 -5.54
C GLN A 181 -3.18 2.19 -4.32
N LEU A 182 -2.74 2.79 -3.21
CA LEU A 182 -2.66 2.07 -1.95
C LEU A 182 -4.06 1.61 -1.54
N ILE A 183 -4.13 0.45 -0.87
CA ILE A 183 -5.36 -0.04 -0.29
C ILE A 183 -5.09 -0.57 1.11
N ASP A 184 -5.88 -0.13 2.07
CA ASP A 184 -5.88 -0.66 3.43
C ASP A 184 -7.29 -0.75 4.00
N GLN A 185 -7.39 -1.44 5.14
CA GLN A 185 -8.69 -1.78 5.71
C GLN A 185 -9.44 -0.55 6.22
N TYR A 186 -8.74 0.50 6.65
CA TYR A 186 -9.38 1.74 7.08
C TYR A 186 -9.98 2.49 5.88
N GLY A 187 -9.26 2.53 4.76
CA GLY A 187 -9.80 3.11 3.53
C GLY A 187 -11.07 2.41 3.05
N VAL A 188 -11.05 1.06 3.02
CA VAL A 188 -12.21 0.24 2.65
C VAL A 188 -13.36 0.41 3.63
N SER A 189 -13.09 0.45 4.94
CA SER A 189 -14.12 0.66 5.95
C SER A 189 -14.77 2.05 5.85
N THR A 190 -14.03 3.09 5.46
CA THR A 190 -14.65 4.38 5.14
C THR A 190 -15.54 4.26 3.92
N LEU A 191 -15.10 3.64 2.81
CA LEU A 191 -15.95 3.47 1.62
C LEU A 191 -17.27 2.75 1.94
N ILE A 192 -17.21 1.65 2.70
CA ILE A 192 -18.40 0.90 3.14
C ILE A 192 -19.33 1.80 3.94
N HIS A 193 -18.78 2.56 4.89
CA HIS A 193 -19.55 3.48 5.70
C HIS A 193 -20.22 4.59 4.88
N GLU A 194 -19.57 5.08 3.82
CA GLU A 194 -20.15 6.08 2.93
C GLU A 194 -21.21 5.47 1.97
N GLY A 195 -21.31 4.14 1.89
CA GLY A 195 -22.36 3.44 1.12
C GLY A 195 -21.85 2.51 0.02
N TRP A 196 -20.54 2.24 -0.05
CA TRP A 196 -20.00 1.29 -1.03
C TRP A 196 -20.48 -0.13 -0.71
N LEU A 197 -21.22 -0.74 -1.64
CA LEU A 197 -21.98 -1.98 -1.42
C LEU A 197 -21.14 -3.27 -1.33
N GLU A 198 -19.82 -3.16 -1.16
CA GLU A 198 -18.92 -4.31 -0.97
C GLU A 198 -18.34 -4.31 0.45
N ASP A 199 -18.52 -5.40 1.22
CA ASP A 199 -17.85 -5.58 2.54
C ASP A 199 -16.77 -6.70 2.56
N PRO A 200 -15.71 -6.63 1.73
CA PRO A 200 -14.57 -7.52 1.84
C PRO A 200 -13.56 -7.02 2.85
N SER A 201 -12.96 -7.95 3.61
CA SER A 201 -11.65 -7.69 4.21
C SER A 201 -10.61 -7.42 3.12
N VAL A 202 -9.64 -6.55 3.36
CA VAL A 202 -8.58 -6.24 2.38
C VAL A 202 -7.81 -7.47 1.94
N THR A 203 -7.60 -8.44 2.83
CA THR A 203 -6.99 -9.74 2.51
C THR A 203 -7.81 -10.58 1.55
N GLY A 204 -9.11 -10.30 1.41
CA GLY A 204 -10.04 -10.95 0.48
C GLY A 204 -10.31 -10.13 -0.79
N PHE A 205 -9.55 -9.07 -1.07
CA PHE A 205 -9.67 -8.35 -2.33
C PHE A 205 -9.16 -9.22 -3.47
N THR A 206 -10.04 -9.52 -4.42
CA THR A 206 -9.63 -10.02 -5.72
C THR A 206 -9.12 -8.85 -6.57
N ARG A 207 -8.42 -9.17 -7.66
CA ARG A 207 -7.96 -8.20 -8.64
C ARG A 207 -9.10 -7.35 -9.18
N ARG A 208 -10.22 -7.98 -9.54
CA ARG A 208 -11.42 -7.29 -10.01
C ARG A 208 -11.97 -6.27 -9.00
N ARG A 209 -11.97 -6.61 -7.70
CA ARG A 209 -12.41 -5.67 -6.65
C ARG A 209 -11.45 -4.51 -6.51
N TYR A 210 -10.15 -4.78 -6.62
CA TYR A 210 -9.14 -3.74 -6.59
C TYR A 210 -9.23 -2.81 -7.81
N ASP A 211 -9.46 -3.36 -9.01
CA ASP A 211 -9.71 -2.56 -10.21
C ASP A 211 -10.92 -1.63 -10.03
N ARG A 212 -12.02 -2.15 -9.44
CA ARG A 212 -13.21 -1.37 -9.08
C ARG A 212 -12.91 -0.27 -8.04
N TYR A 213 -12.14 -0.61 -7.00
CA TYR A 213 -11.69 0.36 -6.00
C TYR A 213 -10.87 1.50 -6.63
N VAL A 214 -9.89 1.18 -7.47
CA VAL A 214 -9.05 2.16 -8.16
C VAL A 214 -9.89 3.01 -9.12
N GLU A 215 -10.81 2.39 -9.86
CA GLU A 215 -11.72 3.11 -10.76
C GLU A 215 -12.57 4.14 -9.99
N LEU A 216 -13.13 3.74 -8.85
CA LEU A 216 -13.95 4.61 -8.01
C LEU A 216 -13.18 5.82 -7.49
N ILE A 217 -12.02 5.62 -6.86
CA ILE A 217 -11.25 6.74 -6.29
C ILE A 217 -10.65 7.63 -7.37
N THR A 218 -10.36 7.08 -8.56
CA THR A 218 -9.93 7.86 -9.73
C THR A 218 -11.07 8.72 -10.27
N ALA A 219 -12.29 8.18 -10.33
CA ALA A 219 -13.48 8.95 -10.69
C ALA A 219 -13.74 10.09 -9.69
N TRP A 220 -13.71 9.81 -8.38
CA TRP A 220 -13.83 10.83 -7.34
C TRP A 220 -12.76 11.92 -7.45
N ALA A 221 -11.51 11.54 -7.69
CA ALA A 221 -10.43 12.50 -7.86
C ALA A 221 -10.65 13.40 -9.08
N THR A 222 -11.15 12.82 -10.18
CA THR A 222 -11.50 13.56 -11.40
C THR A 222 -12.62 14.57 -11.13
N ASP A 223 -13.69 14.15 -10.46
CA ASP A 223 -14.83 15.02 -10.13
C ASP A 223 -14.45 16.17 -9.20
N ILE A 224 -13.53 15.94 -8.26
CA ILE A 224 -13.03 16.96 -7.32
C ILE A 224 -12.01 17.89 -8.00
N GLY A 225 -11.32 17.43 -9.05
CA GLY A 225 -10.17 18.13 -9.64
C GLY A 225 -8.89 17.97 -8.82
N THR A 226 -8.64 16.77 -8.29
CA THR A 226 -7.49 16.44 -7.43
C THR A 226 -6.80 15.13 -7.85
N SER A 227 -5.89 14.60 -7.03
CA SER A 227 -5.23 13.31 -7.27
C SER A 227 -5.94 12.16 -6.52
N PRO A 228 -5.93 10.92 -7.07
CA PRO A 228 -6.50 9.75 -6.41
C PRO A 228 -5.83 9.43 -5.07
N GLU A 229 -4.55 9.78 -4.89
CA GLU A 229 -3.84 9.60 -3.63
C GLU A 229 -4.41 10.48 -2.50
N LEU A 230 -4.87 11.70 -2.81
CA LEU A 230 -5.50 12.56 -1.81
C LEU A 230 -6.87 11.99 -1.38
N VAL A 231 -7.62 11.42 -2.31
CA VAL A 231 -8.86 10.70 -2.00
C VAL A 231 -8.58 9.48 -1.13
N GLU A 232 -7.58 8.68 -1.49
CA GLU A 232 -7.11 7.53 -0.72
C GLU A 232 -6.72 7.92 0.71
N MET A 233 -5.91 8.97 0.87
CA MET A 233 -5.54 9.49 2.18
C MET A 233 -6.74 9.97 3.00
N TRP A 234 -7.71 10.65 2.37
CA TRP A 234 -8.93 11.07 3.07
C TRP A 234 -9.67 9.87 3.65
N LEU A 235 -9.83 8.78 2.87
CA LEU A 235 -10.50 7.56 3.32
C LEU A 235 -9.84 6.98 4.58
N VAL A 236 -8.52 6.90 4.58
CA VAL A 236 -7.72 6.38 5.69
C VAL A 236 -7.80 7.29 6.92
N GLN A 237 -7.56 8.59 6.73
CA GLN A 237 -7.60 9.56 7.83
C GLN A 237 -8.99 9.67 8.44
N ARG A 238 -10.06 9.59 7.64
CA ARG A 238 -11.43 9.66 8.13
C ARG A 238 -11.75 8.51 9.07
N TRP A 239 -11.33 7.28 8.74
CA TRP A 239 -11.52 6.14 9.63
C TRP A 239 -10.67 6.26 10.90
N SER A 240 -9.40 6.68 10.77
CA SER A 240 -8.54 6.91 11.94
C SER A 240 -9.12 7.97 12.88
N ALA A 241 -9.70 9.05 12.35
CA ALA A 241 -10.39 10.07 13.12
C ALA A 241 -11.61 9.51 13.85
N ARG A 242 -12.46 8.71 13.16
CA ARG A 242 -13.61 8.02 13.79
C ARG A 242 -13.20 7.12 14.94
N LEU A 243 -12.10 6.36 14.79
CA LEU A 243 -11.58 5.51 15.88
C LEU A 243 -11.06 6.34 17.06
N ASN A 244 -10.38 7.45 16.79
CA ASN A 244 -9.92 8.36 17.83
C ASN A 244 -11.10 9.02 18.56
N GLU A 245 -12.13 9.46 17.84
CA GLU A 245 -13.37 9.99 18.39
C GLU A 245 -14.09 8.96 19.25
N ALA A 246 -14.22 7.71 18.80
CA ALA A 246 -14.83 6.63 19.59
C ALA A 246 -13.99 6.25 20.82
N GLY A 247 -12.66 6.34 20.74
CA GLY A 247 -11.74 6.02 21.84
C GLY A 247 -11.67 7.10 22.92
N HIS A 248 -11.78 8.38 22.54
CA HIS A 248 -11.71 9.53 23.47
C HIS A 248 -13.10 10.08 23.86
N GLY A 249 -14.11 9.81 23.04
CA GLY A 249 -15.52 10.12 23.25
C GLY A 249 -16.26 8.98 23.94
N ARG A 250 -16.19 8.96 25.28
CA ARG A 250 -17.13 8.33 26.24
C ARG A 250 -18.32 7.54 25.64
N TYR A 251 -18.46 6.26 25.99
CA TYR A 251 -19.76 5.57 26.25
C TYR A 251 -20.99 6.01 25.43
N THR A 252 -20.87 6.29 24.14
CA THR A 252 -22.04 6.49 23.29
C THR A 252 -22.48 5.12 22.83
N ALA A 253 -23.48 4.60 23.53
CA ALA A 253 -24.28 3.46 23.12
C ALA A 253 -24.62 3.55 21.61
N PRO A 254 -24.74 2.41 20.91
CA PRO A 254 -25.05 2.41 19.49
C PRO A 254 -26.42 3.05 19.28
N THR A 255 -26.48 4.26 18.74
CA THR A 255 -27.66 4.69 18.00
C THR A 255 -27.61 3.97 16.67
N LEU A 256 -28.21 2.77 16.67
CA LEU A 256 -28.87 2.23 15.49
C LEU A 256 -29.82 3.32 14.98
N PHE A 257 -29.66 3.71 13.72
CA PHE A 257 -30.63 4.19 12.71
C PHE A 257 -29.94 5.17 11.77
#